data_AF-A0A395HZN7-F1
#
_entry.id   AF-A0A395HZN7-F1
#
_cell.length_a   1.000
_cell.length_b   1.000
_cell.length_c   1.000
_cell.angle_alpha   90.00
_cell.angle_beta   90.00
_cell.angle_gamma   90.00
#
_symmetry.space_group_name_H-M   'P 1'
#
loop_
_entity.id
_entity.type
_entity.pdbx_description
1 polymer ?
#
loop_
_entity_poly.entity_id
_entity_poly.type
_entity_poly.pdbx_seq_one_letter_code
_entity_poly.pdbx_strand_id
1 'polypeptide(L)'
;MIAVSSNSLGALMLLLGSVQALHWGTYACMKSSGDMTKLGSSPYQSAGLCQNLCEKEKGSFFALQHEDCWCGSQPPAFGSMGGVCEDDCPGFPEDKCGGDGAYSVWELEDDYSNPSLQTSTSTALVSKAIASSSTGIPVVASASASVTPSSAATPSATTPVTPAVHTNSASRRFRILFF
;
A
#
# COMPACT_ATOMS: atom_id res chain seq x y z
N MET A 1 -46.78 6.36 28.70
CA MET A 1 -47.44 5.67 27.59
C MET A 1 -47.98 6.74 26.66
N ILE A 2 -47.30 7.03 25.55
CA ILE A 2 -47.77 7.99 24.54
C ILE A 2 -48.05 7.17 23.29
N ALA A 3 -49.33 7.16 22.92
CA ALA A 3 -49.89 6.39 21.82
C ALA A 3 -49.36 6.88 20.47
N VAL A 4 -49.03 5.96 19.57
CA VAL A 4 -48.72 6.25 18.17
C VAL A 4 -49.99 5.98 17.36
N SER A 5 -50.56 7.02 16.74
CA SER A 5 -51.60 6.89 15.71
C SER A 5 -51.01 7.24 14.35
N SER A 6 -51.01 6.25 13.46
CA SER A 6 -50.49 6.31 12.10
C SER A 6 -51.53 6.92 11.15
N ASN A 7 -51.19 8.03 10.47
CA ASN A 7 -51.64 8.32 9.09
C ASN A 7 -51.00 9.62 8.53
N SER A 8 -49.96 9.48 7.71
CA SER A 8 -49.74 10.32 6.52
C SER A 8 -48.53 9.81 5.74
N LEU A 9 -48.80 9.25 4.56
CA LEU A 9 -47.81 9.12 3.50
C LEU A 9 -47.48 10.53 3.00
N GLY A 10 -46.26 10.99 3.24
CA GLY A 10 -45.79 12.28 2.74
C GLY A 10 -44.39 12.63 3.21
N ALA A 11 -43.41 12.24 2.40
CA ALA A 11 -42.05 12.78 2.36
C ALA A 11 -41.24 12.80 3.67
N LEU A 12 -40.57 11.68 3.97
CA LEU A 12 -39.31 11.75 4.72
C LEU A 12 -38.17 11.48 3.72
N MET A 13 -37.69 12.56 3.07
CA MET A 13 -36.40 12.56 2.40
C MET A 13 -35.34 12.25 3.46
N LEU A 14 -34.98 10.97 3.56
CA LEU A 14 -33.80 10.53 4.28
C LEU A 14 -32.60 11.11 3.54
N LEU A 15 -32.17 12.30 3.97
CA LEU A 15 -30.79 12.75 3.81
C LEU A 15 -29.92 11.75 4.57
N LEU A 16 -29.62 10.61 3.95
CA LEU A 16 -28.37 9.90 4.21
C LEU A 16 -27.26 10.80 3.68
N GLY A 17 -27.02 11.91 4.37
CA GLY A 17 -25.71 12.51 4.34
C GLY A 17 -24.79 11.42 4.87
N SER A 18 -23.96 10.86 3.99
CA SER A 18 -22.82 10.06 4.40
C SER A 18 -21.97 10.98 5.27
N VAL A 19 -22.24 10.97 6.57
CA VAL A 19 -21.28 11.36 7.58
C VAL A 19 -20.17 10.34 7.36
N GLN A 20 -19.20 10.70 6.53
CA GLN A 20 -17.93 9.99 6.50
C GLN A 20 -17.35 10.27 7.88
N ALA A 21 -17.73 9.43 8.84
CA ALA A 21 -17.13 9.44 10.14
C ALA A 21 -15.64 9.31 9.87
N LEU A 22 -14.90 10.32 10.30
CA LEU A 22 -13.46 10.36 10.33
C LEU A 22 -12.99 9.12 11.10
N HIS A 23 -12.78 8.02 10.39
CA HIS A 23 -12.48 6.72 10.96
C HIS A 23 -10.99 6.45 10.73
N TRP A 24 -10.25 6.37 11.83
CA TRP A 24 -8.91 5.84 11.82
C TRP A 24 -9.02 4.33 11.60
N GLY A 25 -8.74 3.89 10.37
CA GLY A 25 -8.66 2.47 10.02
C GLY A 25 -7.24 1.96 10.23
N THR A 26 -6.76 1.10 9.34
CA THR A 26 -5.33 0.74 9.26
C THR A 26 -4.44 1.97 8.97
N TYR A 27 -5.01 2.96 8.28
CA TYR A 27 -4.43 4.28 8.07
C TYR A 27 -5.52 5.36 8.09
N ALA A 28 -5.10 6.61 8.20
CA ALA A 28 -5.94 7.78 8.06
C ALA A 28 -5.61 8.57 6.80
N CYS A 29 -6.64 9.02 6.08
CA CYS A 29 -6.45 9.95 4.97
C CYS A 29 -6.40 11.39 5.50
N MET A 30 -5.33 12.10 5.18
CA MET A 30 -5.04 13.44 5.69
C MET A 30 -4.71 14.38 4.53
N LYS A 31 -5.14 15.65 4.59
CA LYS A 31 -4.86 16.68 3.58
C LYS A 31 -3.54 17.43 3.82
N SER A 32 -2.78 17.02 4.83
CA SER A 32 -1.51 17.62 5.23
C SER A 32 -0.62 16.56 5.85
N SER A 33 0.70 16.70 5.65
CA SER A 33 1.72 15.94 6.36
C SER A 33 1.99 16.48 7.78
N GLY A 34 1.44 17.65 8.15
CA GLY A 34 1.72 18.29 9.43
C GLY A 34 3.20 18.64 9.58
N ASP A 35 3.79 18.28 10.73
CA ASP A 35 5.20 18.52 11.05
C ASP A 35 6.13 17.36 10.61
N MET A 36 5.60 16.39 9.87
CA MET A 36 6.38 15.25 9.37
C MET A 36 7.39 15.72 8.32
N THR A 37 8.56 15.10 8.31
CA THR A 37 9.64 15.39 7.36
C THR A 37 9.67 14.35 6.25
N LYS A 38 9.84 14.79 5.00
CA LYS A 38 10.04 13.90 3.86
C LYS A 38 11.39 13.20 3.96
N LEU A 39 11.37 11.86 4.04
CA LEU A 39 12.58 11.04 4.08
C LEU A 39 13.12 10.73 2.67
N GLY A 40 12.26 10.72 1.67
CA GLY A 40 12.66 10.49 0.28
C GLY A 40 11.50 10.11 -0.62
N SER A 41 11.84 9.75 -1.86
CA SER A 41 10.92 9.29 -2.90
C SER A 41 11.45 8.00 -3.51
N SER A 42 10.56 7.06 -3.83
CA SER A 42 10.93 5.79 -4.44
C SER A 42 9.93 5.38 -5.53
N PRO A 43 10.38 4.96 -6.72
CA PRO A 43 9.50 4.37 -7.74
C PRO A 43 8.95 3.00 -7.33
N TYR A 44 9.43 2.45 -6.21
CA TYR A 44 8.94 1.21 -5.60
C TYR A 44 8.37 1.49 -4.20
N GLN A 45 7.73 2.64 -4.01
CA GLN A 45 7.13 3.02 -2.72
C GLN A 45 6.08 2.00 -2.25
N SER A 46 6.05 1.74 -0.95
CA SER A 46 5.05 0.91 -0.26
C SER A 46 4.97 1.32 1.22
N ALA A 47 3.92 0.92 1.92
CA ALA A 47 3.81 1.19 3.35
C ALA A 47 4.94 0.53 4.12
N GLY A 48 5.27 -0.73 3.80
CA GLY A 48 6.39 -1.43 4.41
C GLY A 48 7.75 -0.77 4.18
N LEU A 49 8.01 -0.22 2.99
CA LEU A 49 9.25 0.50 2.71
C LEU A 49 9.36 1.77 3.57
N CYS A 50 8.32 2.60 3.57
CA CYS A 50 8.33 3.85 4.30
C CYS A 50 8.35 3.64 5.82
N GLN A 51 7.61 2.65 6.31
CA GLN A 51 7.65 2.21 7.71
C GLN A 51 9.09 1.92 8.15
N ASN A 52 9.80 1.02 7.44
CA ASN A 52 11.18 0.65 7.77
C ASN A 52 12.16 1.85 7.77
N LEU A 53 11.92 2.84 6.91
CA LEU A 53 12.72 4.06 6.89
C LEU A 53 12.39 4.94 8.10
N CYS A 54 11.11 5.08 8.44
CA CYS A 54 10.69 5.90 9.56
C CYS A 54 11.09 5.31 10.92
N GLU A 55 11.09 3.98 11.08
CA GLU A 55 11.60 3.29 12.28
C GLU A 55 13.08 3.59 12.51
N LYS A 56 13.90 3.63 11.45
CA LYS A 56 15.32 3.99 11.54
C LYS A 56 15.53 5.43 12.02
N GLU A 57 14.62 6.32 11.64
CA GLU A 57 14.57 7.71 12.10
C GLU A 57 13.89 7.88 13.46
N LYS A 58 13.46 6.78 14.10
CA LYS A 58 12.75 6.75 15.38
C LYS A 58 11.45 7.57 15.36
N GLY A 59 10.78 7.63 14.22
CA GLY A 59 9.44 8.19 14.12
C GLY A 59 8.38 7.24 14.67
N SER A 60 7.21 7.80 14.99
CA SER A 60 6.03 7.07 15.48
C SER A 60 4.89 7.07 14.47
N PHE A 61 4.98 7.92 13.44
CA PHE A 61 4.03 8.01 12.35
C PHE A 61 4.77 8.12 11.04
N PHE A 62 4.26 7.47 10.00
CA PHE A 62 4.71 7.67 8.64
C PHE A 62 3.54 8.04 7.73
N ALA A 63 3.84 8.76 6.64
CA ALA A 63 2.83 9.13 5.66
C ALA A 63 3.34 8.90 4.25
N LEU A 64 2.41 8.54 3.37
CA LEU A 64 2.67 8.26 1.96
C LEU A 64 1.92 9.26 1.09
N GLN A 65 2.61 9.78 0.06
CA GLN A 65 2.00 10.53 -1.03
C GLN A 65 2.69 10.15 -2.34
N HIS A 66 2.00 9.40 -3.19
CA HIS A 66 2.55 8.81 -4.41
C HIS A 66 3.85 8.04 -4.13
N GLU A 67 4.99 8.55 -4.60
CA GLU A 67 6.31 7.96 -4.41
C GLU A 67 6.97 8.42 -3.11
N ASP A 68 6.42 9.41 -2.42
CA ASP A 68 7.03 10.10 -1.29
C ASP A 68 6.74 9.42 0.05
N CYS A 69 7.78 9.31 0.87
CA CYS A 69 7.72 8.85 2.25
C CYS A 69 7.99 10.02 3.22
N TRP A 70 7.14 10.13 4.22
CA TRP A 70 7.21 11.13 5.28
C TRP A 70 7.25 10.44 6.64
N CYS A 71 7.94 11.03 7.60
CA CYS A 71 8.10 10.48 8.94
C CYS A 71 8.05 11.58 10.00
N GLY A 72 7.45 11.27 11.15
CA GLY A 72 7.40 12.18 12.28
C GLY A 72 7.03 11.49 13.57
N SER A 73 7.18 12.20 14.68
CA SER A 73 6.82 11.70 16.02
C SER A 73 5.33 11.90 16.35
N GLN A 74 4.62 12.74 15.58
CA GLN A 74 3.21 13.07 15.80
C GLN A 74 2.46 13.00 14.46
N PRO A 75 1.18 12.58 14.48
CA PRO A 75 0.35 12.63 13.29
C PRO A 75 -0.04 14.08 12.97
N PRO A 76 -0.46 14.38 11.74
CA PRO A 76 -1.00 15.70 11.44
C PRO A 76 -2.30 15.97 12.23
N ALA A 77 -2.65 17.24 12.39
CA ALA A 77 -3.79 17.63 13.21
C ALA A 77 -5.11 17.00 12.70
N PHE A 78 -5.98 16.52 13.59
CA PHE A 78 -7.28 15.93 13.25
C PHE A 78 -8.14 16.80 12.31
N GLY A 79 -8.03 18.14 12.41
CA GLY A 79 -8.74 19.06 11.51
C GLY A 79 -8.30 18.99 10.05
N SER A 80 -7.20 18.30 9.75
CA SER A 80 -6.73 18.02 8.38
C SER A 80 -7.17 16.65 7.85
N MET A 81 -7.90 15.86 8.64
CA MET A 81 -8.40 14.56 8.18
C MET A 81 -9.43 14.72 7.05
N GLY A 82 -9.35 13.82 6.07
CA GLY A 82 -10.13 13.81 4.85
C GLY A 82 -9.25 13.83 3.60
N GLY A 83 -9.88 14.02 2.44
CA GLY A 83 -9.23 13.86 1.13
C GLY A 83 -9.60 12.54 0.49
N VAL A 84 -8.87 12.19 -0.57
CA VAL A 84 -9.02 10.93 -1.31
C VAL A 84 -7.68 10.23 -1.27
N CYS A 85 -7.62 9.06 -0.63
CA CYS A 85 -6.40 8.26 -0.48
C CYS A 85 -6.56 6.91 -1.18
N GLU A 86 -6.88 6.95 -2.47
CA GLU A 86 -7.20 5.77 -3.28
C GLU A 86 -6.05 5.39 -4.22
N ASP A 87 -4.95 6.14 -4.23
CA ASP A 87 -3.82 5.86 -5.12
C ASP A 87 -3.06 4.63 -4.64
N ASP A 88 -2.91 3.67 -5.54
CA ASP A 88 -2.11 2.47 -5.31
C ASP A 88 -0.62 2.82 -5.21
N CYS A 89 0.06 2.22 -4.23
CA CYS A 89 1.50 2.37 -4.12
C CYS A 89 2.23 1.69 -5.30
N PRO A 90 3.23 2.34 -5.93
CA PRO A 90 3.89 1.83 -7.14
C PRO A 90 4.75 0.57 -6.89
N GLY A 91 5.21 0.34 -5.66
CA GLY A 91 5.94 -0.87 -5.27
C GLY A 91 5.06 -1.99 -4.71
N PHE A 92 3.84 -1.70 -4.26
CA PHE A 92 2.92 -2.67 -3.66
C PHE A 92 1.46 -2.18 -3.75
N PRO A 93 0.70 -2.57 -4.79
CA PRO A 93 -0.59 -1.94 -5.10
C PRO A 93 -1.70 -2.23 -4.09
N GLU A 94 -1.54 -3.23 -3.20
CA GLU A 94 -2.48 -3.42 -2.10
C GLU A 94 -2.41 -2.27 -1.06
N ASP A 95 -1.28 -1.57 -0.95
CA ASP A 95 -1.14 -0.39 -0.08
C ASP A 95 -1.67 0.88 -0.77
N LYS A 96 -2.15 1.83 0.04
CA LYS A 96 -2.56 3.16 -0.44
C LYS A 96 -1.53 4.22 -0.13
N CYS A 97 -1.07 4.90 -1.18
CA CYS A 97 -0.03 5.93 -1.16
C CYS A 97 -0.62 7.34 -1.23
N GLY A 98 -1.71 7.60 -0.50
CA GLY A 98 -2.35 8.91 -0.48
C GLY A 98 -3.11 9.22 -1.76
N GLY A 99 -3.03 10.49 -2.20
CA GLY A 99 -3.69 10.98 -3.39
C GLY A 99 -3.25 12.40 -3.76
N ASP A 100 -3.92 13.02 -4.73
CA ASP A 100 -3.67 14.42 -5.08
C ASP A 100 -3.91 15.35 -3.88
N GLY A 101 -2.83 15.89 -3.32
CA GLY A 101 -2.88 16.72 -2.11
C GLY A 101 -3.32 15.98 -0.84
N ALA A 102 -3.30 14.65 -0.84
CA ALA A 102 -3.69 13.81 0.29
C ALA A 102 -2.58 12.82 0.67
N TYR A 103 -2.60 12.39 1.92
CA TYR A 103 -1.59 11.55 2.54
C TYR A 103 -2.26 10.39 3.23
N SER A 104 -1.78 9.17 2.99
CA SER A 104 -2.12 8.02 3.82
C SER A 104 -1.19 8.00 5.02
N VAL A 105 -1.70 8.32 6.21
CA VAL A 105 -0.94 8.38 7.47
C VAL A 105 -1.16 7.12 8.28
N TRP A 106 -0.06 6.51 8.70
CA TRP A 106 -0.03 5.27 9.46
C TRP A 106 0.66 5.53 10.80
N GLU A 107 0.17 4.86 11.84
CA GLU A 107 0.85 4.78 13.13
C GLU A 107 1.81 3.59 13.11
N LEU A 108 3.03 3.78 13.62
CA LEU A 108 3.93 2.69 13.88
C LEU A 108 3.62 2.13 15.27
N GLU A 109 2.99 0.97 15.33
CA GLU A 109 2.91 0.21 16.57
C GLU A 109 4.31 -0.33 16.91
N ASP A 110 4.71 -0.25 18.18
CA ASP A 110 6.02 -0.69 18.68
C ASP A 110 6.34 -2.20 18.45
N ASP A 111 5.41 -2.99 17.89
CA ASP A 111 5.55 -4.44 17.68
C ASP A 111 4.96 -4.94 16.33
N TYR A 112 4.85 -4.10 15.29
CA TYR A 112 4.21 -4.54 14.04
C TYR A 112 5.13 -5.42 13.18
N SER A 113 4.95 -6.74 13.27
CA SER A 113 5.57 -7.70 12.35
C SER A 113 4.91 -7.65 10.97
N ASN A 114 5.65 -7.12 9.99
CA ASN A 114 5.33 -7.06 8.56
C ASN A 114 4.45 -8.23 8.04
N PRO A 115 3.18 -7.99 7.65
CA PRO A 115 2.29 -9.04 7.12
C PRO A 115 2.76 -9.59 5.77
N SER A 116 3.61 -8.88 5.02
CA SER A 116 4.17 -9.35 3.75
C SER A 116 5.25 -10.43 3.90
N LEU A 117 5.67 -10.77 5.13
CA LEU A 117 6.51 -11.94 5.42
C LEU A 117 5.73 -13.12 6.02
N GLN A 118 4.43 -12.98 6.31
CA GLN A 118 3.60 -14.04 6.89
C GLN A 118 2.88 -14.92 5.85
N THR A 119 3.31 -14.90 4.59
CA THR A 119 2.87 -15.91 3.60
C THR A 119 3.71 -17.17 3.75
N SER A 120 3.52 -17.92 4.85
CA SER A 120 3.96 -19.32 5.01
C SER A 120 3.29 -20.00 6.22
N THR A 121 2.25 -20.78 5.93
CA THR A 121 1.91 -22.08 6.55
C THR A 121 1.63 -22.15 8.06
N SER A 122 0.36 -22.40 8.44
CA SER A 122 -0.08 -23.63 9.14
C SER A 122 -1.56 -23.58 9.54
N THR A 123 -2.43 -24.10 8.67
CA THR A 123 -3.78 -24.52 9.03
C THR A 123 -3.69 -25.85 9.78
N ALA A 124 -3.68 -25.84 11.11
CA ALA A 124 -3.86 -27.07 11.88
C ALA A 124 -4.43 -26.78 13.29
N LEU A 125 -5.56 -27.46 13.56
CA LEU A 125 -6.10 -27.86 14.87
C LEU A 125 -7.03 -26.88 15.62
N VAL A 126 -8.34 -27.03 15.39
CA VAL A 126 -9.30 -27.17 16.51
C VAL A 126 -10.19 -28.38 16.25
N SER A 127 -9.92 -29.45 16.99
CA SER A 127 -10.78 -30.61 17.15
C SER A 127 -12.03 -30.23 17.95
N LYS A 128 -13.23 -30.48 17.42
CA LYS A 128 -14.40 -30.77 18.24
C LYS A 128 -15.38 -31.68 17.51
N ALA A 129 -15.53 -32.89 18.05
CA ALA A 129 -16.40 -33.94 17.58
C ALA A 129 -17.88 -33.63 17.83
N ILE A 130 -18.75 -33.95 16.86
CA ILE A 130 -20.14 -34.34 17.10
C ILE A 130 -20.49 -35.45 16.11
N ALA A 131 -21.07 -36.53 16.64
CA ALA A 131 -21.25 -37.81 15.99
C ALA A 131 -22.54 -37.93 15.15
N SER A 132 -22.47 -38.87 14.20
CA SER A 132 -23.49 -39.89 13.85
C SER A 132 -24.13 -39.84 12.46
N SER A 133 -23.85 -40.93 11.71
CA SER A 133 -24.69 -41.70 10.75
C SER A 133 -25.29 -40.98 9.52
N SER A 134 -25.36 -41.52 8.30
CA SER A 134 -25.13 -42.86 7.73
C SER A 134 -25.21 -42.79 6.19
N THR A 135 -24.58 -43.77 5.53
CA THR A 135 -24.86 -44.32 4.17
C THR A 135 -24.65 -43.47 2.90
N GLY A 136 -23.73 -43.92 2.04
CA GLY A 136 -23.72 -43.60 0.60
C GLY A 136 -22.32 -43.63 -0.06
N ILE A 137 -21.88 -44.79 -0.55
CA ILE A 137 -20.71 -45.03 -1.45
C ILE A 137 -21.18 -44.85 -2.91
N PRO A 138 -20.33 -44.76 -3.99
CA PRO A 138 -19.04 -44.10 -4.24
C PRO A 138 -19.11 -43.17 -5.50
N VAL A 139 -18.20 -42.20 -5.67
CA VAL A 139 -17.93 -41.63 -7.01
C VAL A 139 -16.43 -41.32 -7.20
N VAL A 140 -15.78 -42.27 -7.88
CA VAL A 140 -14.66 -42.24 -8.84
C VAL A 140 -13.59 -41.12 -8.84
N ALA A 141 -12.34 -41.61 -8.91
CA ALA A 141 -11.24 -41.21 -9.80
C ALA A 141 -10.88 -39.72 -9.96
N SER A 142 -9.64 -39.40 -9.61
CA SER A 142 -8.58 -39.23 -10.63
C SER A 142 -7.21 -39.14 -9.99
N ALA A 143 -6.31 -40.00 -10.47
CA ALA A 143 -4.88 -39.89 -10.27
C ALA A 143 -4.35 -38.71 -11.11
N SER A 144 -3.40 -37.95 -10.59
CA SER A 144 -2.51 -37.13 -11.41
C SER A 144 -1.15 -37.05 -10.74
N ALA A 145 -0.14 -37.27 -11.57
CA ALA A 145 1.17 -37.75 -11.21
C ALA A 145 2.07 -36.70 -10.57
N SER A 146 2.88 -37.24 -9.67
CA SER A 146 4.21 -36.86 -9.21
C SER A 146 5.17 -36.32 -10.30
N VAL A 147 5.96 -35.31 -9.88
CA VAL A 147 7.44 -35.16 -9.96
C VAL A 147 8.14 -35.10 -11.33
N THR A 148 8.72 -33.93 -11.69
CA THR A 148 10.16 -33.54 -11.64
C THR A 148 10.84 -33.65 -13.03
N PRO A 149 12.14 -33.33 -13.21
CA PRO A 149 12.70 -31.98 -13.35
C PRO A 149 13.62 -31.83 -14.61
N SER A 150 14.20 -30.63 -14.76
CA SER A 150 15.52 -30.37 -15.37
C SER A 150 15.70 -30.56 -16.89
N SER A 151 16.12 -29.49 -17.58
CA SER A 151 17.53 -29.35 -17.98
C SER A 151 17.75 -28.11 -18.86
N ALA A 152 18.82 -27.41 -18.54
CA ALA A 152 19.38 -26.26 -19.25
C ALA A 152 19.90 -26.61 -20.66
N ALA A 153 19.90 -25.62 -21.56
CA ALA A 153 20.95 -25.42 -22.57
C ALA A 153 20.84 -24.05 -23.26
N THR A 154 21.74 -23.12 -22.89
CA THR A 154 22.36 -22.11 -23.78
C THR A 154 23.09 -22.81 -24.94
N PRO A 155 23.20 -22.21 -26.15
CA PRO A 155 24.29 -21.25 -26.41
C PRO A 155 24.01 -20.11 -27.41
N SER A 156 24.77 -19.02 -27.19
CA SER A 156 25.39 -18.03 -28.09
C SER A 156 24.94 -17.86 -29.55
N ALA A 157 24.81 -16.61 -30.00
CA ALA A 157 25.75 -15.98 -30.96
C ALA A 157 25.29 -14.60 -31.51
N THR A 158 26.09 -13.57 -31.21
CA THR A 158 26.72 -12.63 -32.17
C THR A 158 25.84 -11.69 -33.01
N THR A 159 25.87 -10.37 -32.74
CA THR A 159 26.69 -9.39 -33.51
C THR A 159 26.58 -7.94 -32.98
N PRO A 160 27.62 -7.11 -33.21
CA PRO A 160 27.75 -5.75 -32.69
C PRO A 160 27.44 -4.67 -33.73
N VAL A 161 26.80 -3.56 -33.35
CA VAL A 161 26.61 -2.39 -34.23
C VAL A 161 26.84 -1.07 -33.48
N THR A 162 28.08 -0.57 -33.64
CA THR A 162 28.55 0.84 -33.68
C THR A 162 28.04 1.90 -32.69
N PRO A 163 28.92 2.55 -31.92
CA PRO A 163 28.74 3.93 -31.50
C PRO A 163 29.22 4.92 -32.58
N ALA A 164 28.32 5.81 -33.02
CA ALA A 164 28.70 6.95 -33.84
C ALA A 164 29.42 7.99 -32.98
N VAL A 165 30.69 8.21 -33.31
CA VAL A 165 31.54 9.29 -32.81
C VAL A 165 31.06 10.61 -33.41
N HIS A 166 30.63 11.54 -32.55
CA HIS A 166 30.62 12.96 -32.89
C HIS A 166 31.73 13.65 -32.08
N THR A 167 32.91 13.71 -32.69
CA THR A 167 33.90 14.74 -32.41
C THR A 167 33.57 15.96 -33.28
N ASN A 168 33.63 17.16 -32.71
CA ASN A 168 34.68 18.13 -33.03
C ASN A 168 34.33 19.58 -32.57
N SER A 169 35.38 20.22 -32.03
CA SER A 169 35.71 21.65 -32.10
C SER A 169 34.95 22.71 -31.28
N ALA A 170 35.60 23.10 -30.19
CA ALA A 170 36.29 24.39 -30.05
C ALA A 170 35.57 25.68 -30.52
N SER A 171 35.14 26.50 -29.55
CA SER A 171 35.22 27.97 -29.64
C SER A 171 35.14 28.55 -28.21
N ARG A 172 36.26 28.90 -27.59
CA ARG A 172 36.81 30.25 -27.46
C ARG A 172 35.87 31.29 -26.81
N ARG A 173 36.34 31.75 -25.63
CA ARG A 173 36.16 33.05 -24.95
C ARG A 173 34.79 33.33 -24.35
N PHE A 174 34.74 33.56 -23.03
CA PHE A 174 34.79 34.92 -22.51
C PHE A 174 35.19 34.91 -21.02
N ARG A 175 36.29 35.61 -20.75
CA ARG A 175 36.77 36.04 -19.44
C ARG A 175 35.89 37.22 -19.03
N ILE A 176 35.13 37.10 -17.95
CA ILE A 176 34.47 38.24 -17.31
C ILE A 176 35.04 38.37 -15.90
N LEU A 177 36.10 39.16 -15.82
CA LEU A 177 36.41 39.97 -14.63
C LEU A 177 36.04 41.39 -15.03
N PHE A 178 35.16 42.07 -14.30
CA PHE A 178 35.21 43.53 -14.14
C PHE A 178 34.30 43.98 -12.99
N PHE A 179 34.96 44.66 -12.03
CA PHE A 179 34.50 45.54 -10.94
C PHE A 179 33.59 44.98 -9.85
#